data_AF-A0A851X488-F1
#
_entry.id   AF-A0A851X488-F1
#
_cell.length_a   1.000
_cell.length_b   1.000
_cell.length_c   1.000
_cell.angle_alpha   90.00
_cell.angle_beta   90.00
_cell.angle_gamma   90.00
#
_symmetry.space_group_name_H-M   'P 1'
#
loop_
_entity.id
_entity.type
_entity.pdbx_description
1 polymer ?
#
loop_
_entity_poly.entity_id
_entity_poly.type
_entity_poly.pdbx_seq_one_letter_code
_entity_poly.pdbx_strand_id
1 'polypeptide(L)'
;CAGCQSLFPGVSLPPQRRCRWLCPDCRAQRRDFNREQRFYKRVGCGSCQACRIPEDCGICSACARNPPGGPSGPGPTPKCLLRR
;
A
#
# COMPACT_ATOMS: atom_id res chain seq x y z
N CYS A 1 -5.52 15.09 20.31
CA CYS A 1 -5.03 14.40 19.09
C CYS A 1 -5.59 12.99 19.08
N ALA A 2 -6.05 12.50 17.94
CA ALA A 2 -6.58 11.14 17.81
C ALA A 2 -5.52 10.03 17.82
N GLY A 3 -4.26 10.35 17.51
CA GLY A 3 -3.14 9.40 17.49
C GLY A 3 -2.54 9.22 18.88
N CYS A 4 -1.91 10.28 19.41
CA CYS A 4 -1.24 10.24 20.70
C CYS A 4 -2.15 10.49 21.92
N GLN A 5 -3.46 10.70 21.72
CA GLN A 5 -4.44 10.96 22.78
C GLN A 5 -4.21 12.22 23.63
N SER A 6 -3.15 12.99 23.37
CA SER A 6 -2.86 14.23 24.11
C SER A 6 -3.89 15.33 23.82
N LEU A 7 -4.21 16.13 24.83
CA LEU A 7 -5.00 17.35 24.70
C LEU A 7 -4.12 18.49 24.21
N PHE A 8 -4.64 19.31 23.28
CA PHE A 8 -3.93 20.48 22.76
C PHE A 8 -4.78 21.71 23.09
N PRO A 9 -4.38 22.54 24.07
CA PRO A 9 -5.07 23.78 24.38
C PRO A 9 -5.18 24.68 23.15
N GLY A 10 -6.33 25.34 22.96
CA GLY A 10 -6.56 26.25 21.83
C GLY A 10 -6.94 25.57 20.51
N VAL A 11 -7.03 24.24 20.44
CA VAL A 11 -7.51 23.53 19.24
C VAL A 11 -9.02 23.27 19.35
N SER A 12 -9.83 24.03 18.61
CA SER A 12 -11.26 23.75 18.44
C SER A 12 -11.45 22.77 17.27
N LEU A 13 -12.13 21.66 17.53
CA LEU A 13 -12.41 20.63 16.52
C LEU A 13 -13.83 20.80 16.00
N PRO A 14 -14.06 20.79 14.66
CA PRO A 14 -15.40 20.94 14.13
C PRO A 14 -16.33 19.81 14.60
N PRO A 15 -17.61 20.12 14.86
CA PRO A 15 -18.60 19.17 15.40
C PRO A 15 -18.93 18.04 14.42
N GLN A 16 -18.83 18.27 13.11
CA GLN A 16 -19.07 17.24 12.09
C GLN A 16 -17.80 16.40 11.83
N ARG A 17 -17.77 15.17 12.34
CA ARG A 17 -16.59 14.30 12.26
C ARG A 17 -16.78 13.15 11.28
N ARG A 18 -16.30 13.31 10.04
CA ARG A 18 -15.78 12.16 9.28
C ARG A 18 -14.28 11.94 9.50
N CYS A 19 -13.54 12.96 9.94
CA CYS A 19 -12.09 12.88 10.14
C CYS A 19 -11.69 13.16 11.60
N ARG A 20 -11.01 12.18 12.23
CA ARG A 20 -10.33 12.34 13.52
C ARG A 20 -9.12 13.27 13.36
N TRP A 21 -9.06 14.39 14.09
CA TRP A 21 -7.92 15.32 14.02
C TRP A 21 -6.65 14.72 14.62
N LEU A 22 -5.50 14.97 13.96
CA LEU A 22 -4.17 14.56 14.38
C LEU A 22 -3.31 15.81 14.60
N CYS A 23 -2.48 15.81 15.64
CA CYS A 23 -1.44 16.83 15.83
C CYS A 23 -0.40 16.79 14.70
N PRO A 24 0.43 17.84 14.53
CA PRO A 24 1.48 17.88 13.51
C PRO A 24 2.35 16.62 13.48
N ASP A 25 2.78 16.11 14.63
CA ASP A 25 3.65 14.92 14.73
C ASP A 25 2.93 13.65 14.29
N CYS A 26 1.74 13.36 14.84
CA CYS A 26 0.97 12.18 14.43
C CYS A 26 0.55 12.25 12.95
N ARG A 27 0.33 13.46 12.42
CA ARG A 27 0.06 13.66 10.99
C ARG A 27 1.30 13.38 10.14
N ALA A 28 2.49 13.82 10.57
CA ALA A 28 3.76 13.55 9.91
C ALA A 28 4.06 12.04 9.90
N GLN A 29 4.01 11.39 11.07
CA GLN A 29 4.20 9.94 11.21
C GLN A 29 3.26 9.13 10.30
N ARG A 30 1.98 9.50 10.24
CA ARG A 30 1.01 8.84 9.36
C ARG A 30 1.35 9.04 7.88
N ARG A 31 1.88 10.20 7.49
CA ARG A 31 2.34 10.44 6.12
C ARG A 31 3.57 9.61 5.78
N ASP A 32 4.55 9.54 6.68
CA ASP A 32 5.76 8.73 6.49
C ASP A 32 5.43 7.24 6.39
N PHE A 33 4.61 6.72 7.30
CA PHE A 33 4.11 5.35 7.21
C PHE A 33 3.38 5.11 5.89
N ASN A 34 2.46 5.98 5.48
CA ASN A 34 1.76 5.83 4.21
C ASN A 34 2.70 5.90 2.99
N ARG A 35 3.77 6.70 3.05
CA ARG A 35 4.80 6.77 2.01
C ARG A 35 5.53 5.44 1.89
N GLU A 36 5.96 4.88 3.01
CA GLU A 36 6.63 3.59 3.09
C GLU A 36 5.72 2.44 2.63
N GLN A 37 4.47 2.39 3.09
CA GLN A 37 3.51 1.37 2.65
C GLN A 37 3.22 1.45 1.14
N ARG A 38 3.21 2.64 0.53
CA ARG A 38 3.10 2.79 -0.93
C ARG A 38 4.34 2.31 -1.68
N PHE A 39 5.52 2.46 -1.07
CA PHE A 39 6.76 1.91 -1.62
C PHE A 39 6.67 0.38 -1.62
N TYR A 40 6.44 -0.25 -0.47
CA TYR A 40 6.35 -1.71 -0.38
C TYR A 40 5.21 -2.33 -1.18
N LYS A 41 4.07 -1.65 -1.36
CA LYS A 41 3.01 -2.11 -2.27
C LYS A 41 3.46 -2.18 -3.74
N ARG A 42 4.40 -1.31 -4.15
CA ARG A 42 4.96 -1.35 -5.51
C ARG A 42 6.08 -2.37 -5.64
N VAL A 43 7.06 -2.34 -4.73
CA VAL A 43 8.29 -3.15 -4.84
C VAL A 43 8.20 -4.54 -4.20
N GLY A 44 7.24 -4.78 -3.29
CA GLY A 44 7.22 -5.97 -2.43
C GLY A 44 8.09 -5.80 -1.18
N CYS A 45 7.98 -6.71 -0.21
CA CYS A 45 8.77 -6.65 1.03
C CYS A 45 10.21 -7.17 0.85
N GLY A 46 10.53 -7.82 -0.28
CA GLY A 46 11.86 -8.33 -0.60
C GLY A 46 12.29 -9.59 0.16
N SER A 47 11.63 -9.92 1.28
CA SER A 47 12.04 -11.02 2.17
C SER A 47 11.16 -12.25 2.09
N CYS A 48 9.90 -12.13 1.68
CA CYS A 48 8.96 -13.26 1.59
C CYS A 48 9.30 -14.18 0.41
N GLN A 49 8.78 -15.41 0.46
CA GLN A 49 8.98 -16.40 -0.61
C GLN A 49 8.56 -15.87 -1.98
N ALA A 50 7.45 -15.14 -2.05
CA ALA A 50 6.95 -14.55 -3.29
C ALA A 50 7.93 -13.53 -3.92
N CYS A 51 8.60 -12.71 -3.10
CA CYS A 51 9.61 -11.75 -3.57
C CYS A 51 10.91 -12.44 -4.03
N ARG A 52 11.19 -13.67 -3.58
CA ARG A 52 12.39 -14.43 -3.97
C ARG A 52 12.25 -15.17 -5.30
N ILE A 53 11.03 -15.25 -5.85
CA ILE A 53 10.80 -15.93 -7.12
C ILE A 53 11.13 -14.95 -8.27
N PRO A 54 12.15 -15.25 -9.09
CA PRO A 54 12.62 -14.33 -10.13
C PRO A 54 11.67 -14.25 -11.33
N GLU A 55 10.97 -15.35 -11.63
CA GLU A 55 10.19 -15.52 -12.86
C GLU A 55 8.74 -15.93 -12.59
N ASP A 56 7.83 -15.57 -13.49
CA ASP A 56 6.43 -15.98 -13.39
C ASP A 56 6.27 -17.47 -13.70
N CYS A 57 5.41 -18.18 -12.97
CA CYS A 57 5.30 -19.64 -13.10
C CYS A 57 4.69 -20.13 -14.42
N GLY A 58 4.12 -19.23 -15.24
CA GLY A 58 3.51 -19.55 -16.54
C GLY A 58 2.18 -20.31 -16.49
N ILE A 59 1.92 -21.06 -15.42
CA ILE A 59 0.79 -22.01 -15.33
C ILE A 59 -0.39 -21.53 -14.49
N CYS A 60 -0.24 -20.47 -13.69
CA CYS A 60 -1.34 -20.01 -12.84
C CYS A 60 -2.37 -19.18 -13.62
N SER A 61 -3.58 -19.02 -13.06
CA SER A 61 -4.67 -18.25 -13.70
C SER A 61 -4.31 -16.79 -14.03
N ALA A 62 -3.41 -16.18 -13.26
CA ALA A 62 -2.90 -14.84 -13.56
C ALA A 62 -1.94 -14.84 -14.77
N CYS A 63 -1.04 -15.82 -14.85
CA CYS A 63 -0.12 -16.00 -15.99
C CYS A 63 -0.87 -16.41 -17.26
N ALA A 64 -1.90 -17.25 -17.16
CA ALA A 64 -2.74 -17.63 -18.29
C ALA A 64 -3.46 -16.42 -18.93
N ARG A 65 -3.72 -15.36 -18.14
CA ARG A 65 -4.32 -14.10 -18.61
C ARG A 65 -3.30 -13.12 -19.21
N ASN A 66 -2.01 -13.29 -18.94
CA ASN A 66 -0.91 -12.49 -19.48
C ASN A 66 0.20 -13.40 -20.00
N PRO A 67 0.02 -14.03 -21.16
CA PRO A 67 1.07 -14.83 -21.77
C PRO A 67 2.29 -13.95 -22.09
N PRO A 68 3.52 -14.49 -21.99
CA PRO A 68 4.72 -13.76 -22.38
C PRO A 68 4.61 -13.32 -23.85
N GLY A 69 4.73 -12.02 -24.10
CA GLY A 69 4.58 -11.41 -25.44
C GLY A 69 3.17 -10.96 -25.82
N GLY A 70 2.18 -11.12 -24.93
CA GLY A 70 0.81 -10.61 -25.16
C GLY A 70 0.69 -9.09 -25.01
N PRO A 71 -0.27 -8.44 -25.69
CA PRO A 71 -0.51 -7.01 -25.54
C PRO A 71 -0.95 -6.72 -24.10
N SER A 72 -0.18 -5.89 -23.41
CA SER A 72 -0.58 -5.35 -22.10
C SER A 72 -1.77 -4.42 -22.31
N GLY A 73 -2.99 -4.92 -22.06
CA GLY A 73 -4.20 -4.10 -22.14
C GLY A 73 -4.19 -2.94 -21.14
N PRO A 74 -5.09 -1.95 -21.30
CA PRO A 74 -5.18 -0.82 -20.37
C PRO A 74 -5.72 -1.28 -19.01
N GLY A 75 -4.83 -1.54 -18.06
CA GLY A 75 -5.18 -1.89 -16.69
C GLY A 75 -4.03 -2.55 -15.92
N PRO A 76 -4.13 -2.65 -14.58
CA PRO A 76 -3.14 -3.37 -13.80
C PRO A 76 -3.20 -4.86 -14.14
N THR A 77 -2.14 -5.38 -14.76
CA THR A 77 -2.00 -6.80 -15.05
C THR A 77 -1.86 -7.58 -13.75
N PRO A 78 -2.66 -8.64 -13.53
CA PRO A 78 -2.52 -9.46 -12.33
C PRO A 78 -1.14 -10.12 -12.29
N LYS A 79 -0.37 -9.84 -11.23
CA LYS A 79 0.91 -10.53 -10.96
C LYS A 79 0.68 -12.03 -10.79
N CYS A 80 1.68 -12.83 -11.19
CA CYS A 80 1.74 -14.27 -10.92
C CYS A 80 1.34 -14.56 -9.47
N LEU A 81 0.50 -15.58 -9.26
CA LEU A 81 -0.02 -15.91 -7.92
C LEU A 81 1.09 -16.31 -6.95
N LEU A 82 2.19 -16.87 -7.45
CA LEU A 82 3.35 -17.21 -6.62
C LEU A 82 4.17 -15.96 -6.22
N ARG A 83 3.95 -14.81 -6.88
CA ARG A 83 4.71 -13.56 -6.70
C ARG A 83 3.86 -12.42 -6.12
N ARG A 84 2.82 -12.75 -5.36
CA ARG A 84 1.93 -11.79 -4.70
C ARG A 84 2.35 -11.45 -3.29
#